data_AF-A0A497G3Q0-F1
#
_entry.id   AF-A0A497G3Q0-F1
#
_cell.length_a   1.000
_cell.length_b   1.000
_cell.length_c   1.000
_cell.angle_alpha   90.00
_cell.angle_beta   90.00
_cell.angle_gamma   90.00
#
_symmetry.space_group_name_H-M   'P 1'
#
loop_
_entity.id
_entity.type
_entity.pdbx_description
1 polymer ?
#
loop_
_entity_poly.entity_id
_entity_poly.type
_entity_poly.pdbx_seq_one_letter_code
_entity_poly.pdbx_strand_id
1 'polypeptide(L)'
;MSSKEEKFYEILDSLEKSEWTLSHKSGDNVYLVKTYKVMEHKCTVTVSVNPRDPKISLNYITITPSSIKLAKAIKEVFGEYASVGRHEKRIDVVFLVKEVYSDVAELEERIEEVFEAVREEVNRTRIEVRDYAANLMKEGYLISKEDDKYKLLKIVVTSSATIKIEGEIRKNILFLEVFVMNGEREYRKIREFLLKNNFSLLKKLQHKGAHYIKSYAFFTSPENIINTLVLLGKSILGQKD
;
A
#
# COMPACT_ATOMS: atom_id res chain seq x y z
N MET A 1 -28.73 21.93 -38.84
CA MET A 1 -27.88 22.36 -37.71
C MET A 1 -26.48 22.62 -38.26
N SER A 2 -25.58 23.26 -37.51
CA SER A 2 -24.18 23.34 -37.98
C SER A 2 -23.55 21.94 -37.86
N SER A 3 -22.68 21.55 -38.79
CA SER A 3 -22.03 20.22 -38.77
C SER A 3 -21.26 19.94 -37.46
N LYS A 4 -20.84 20.98 -36.75
CA LYS A 4 -20.20 20.88 -35.43
C LYS A 4 -21.17 20.54 -34.30
N GLU A 5 -22.38 21.06 -34.38
CA GLU A 5 -23.43 20.82 -33.39
C GLU A 5 -23.98 19.41 -33.50
N GLU A 6 -24.16 18.90 -34.72
CA GLU A 6 -24.51 17.49 -34.97
C GLU A 6 -23.45 16.55 -34.38
N LYS A 7 -22.17 16.79 -34.69
CA LYS A 7 -21.06 16.02 -34.13
C LYS A 7 -20.96 16.09 -32.60
N PHE A 8 -21.27 17.24 -32.00
CA PHE A 8 -21.30 17.40 -30.55
C PHE A 8 -22.34 16.47 -29.91
N TYR A 9 -23.57 16.44 -30.44
CA TYR A 9 -24.63 15.57 -29.92
C TYR A 9 -24.35 14.09 -30.20
N GLU A 10 -23.75 13.74 -31.34
CA GLU A 10 -23.31 12.36 -31.63
C GLU A 10 -22.30 11.84 -30.60
N ILE A 11 -21.33 12.66 -30.19
CA ILE A 11 -20.35 12.30 -29.16
C ILE A 11 -21.05 12.11 -27.80
N LEU A 12 -21.97 13.00 -27.43
CA LEU A 12 -22.72 12.88 -26.17
C LEU A 12 -23.59 11.62 -26.14
N ASP A 13 -24.30 11.31 -27.23
CA ASP A 13 -25.10 10.10 -27.35
C ASP A 13 -24.22 8.83 -27.27
N SER A 14 -23.04 8.85 -27.89
CA SER A 14 -22.07 7.74 -27.81
C SER A 14 -21.53 7.53 -26.39
N LEU A 15 -21.26 8.62 -25.67
CA LEU A 15 -20.84 8.56 -24.25
C LEU A 15 -21.98 8.06 -23.36
N GLU A 16 -23.21 8.52 -23.57
CA GLU A 16 -24.39 8.04 -22.81
C GLU A 16 -24.63 6.55 -23.03
N LYS A 17 -24.57 6.08 -24.29
CA LYS A 17 -24.65 4.64 -24.63
C LYS A 17 -23.55 3.81 -23.98
N SER A 18 -22.40 4.44 -23.71
CA SER A 18 -21.27 3.84 -23.00
C SER A 18 -21.32 4.10 -21.49
N GLU A 19 -22.49 4.41 -20.93
CA GLU A 19 -22.76 4.55 -19.49
C GLU A 19 -22.04 5.73 -18.80
N TRP A 20 -21.64 6.76 -19.55
CA TRP A 20 -21.11 7.98 -18.95
C TRP A 20 -22.25 8.83 -18.38
N THR A 21 -22.07 9.31 -17.17
CA THR A 21 -23.09 10.09 -16.47
C THR A 21 -22.74 11.58 -16.51
N LEU A 22 -23.71 12.43 -16.83
CA LEU A 22 -23.56 13.88 -16.73
C LEU A 22 -23.20 14.28 -15.28
N SER A 23 -22.09 14.99 -15.11
CA SER A 23 -21.69 15.54 -13.82
C SER A 23 -22.19 16.97 -13.65
N HIS A 24 -21.76 17.88 -14.53
CA HIS A 24 -22.14 19.29 -14.50
C HIS A 24 -21.78 19.97 -15.83
N LYS A 25 -22.22 21.22 -15.99
CA LYS A 25 -21.82 22.10 -17.10
C LYS A 25 -21.05 23.29 -16.54
N SER A 26 -19.98 23.70 -17.21
CA SER A 26 -19.21 24.88 -16.83
C SER A 26 -18.72 25.61 -18.09
N GLY A 27 -19.20 26.84 -18.27
CA GLY A 27 -19.09 27.54 -19.55
C GLY A 27 -19.74 26.73 -20.67
N ASP A 28 -19.04 26.58 -21.79
CA ASP A 28 -19.50 25.77 -22.92
C ASP A 28 -19.21 24.27 -22.74
N ASN A 29 -18.47 23.86 -21.71
CA ASN A 29 -18.08 22.46 -21.54
C ASN A 29 -19.16 21.66 -20.80
N VAL A 30 -19.46 20.48 -21.33
CA VAL A 30 -20.26 19.45 -20.66
C VAL A 30 -19.31 18.44 -20.04
N TYR A 31 -19.35 18.27 -18.73
CA TYR A 31 -18.51 17.32 -18.01
C TYR A 31 -19.28 16.04 -17.70
N LEU A 32 -18.68 14.91 -18.04
CA LEU A 32 -19.22 13.58 -17.77
C LEU A 32 -18.25 12.76 -16.93
N VAL A 33 -18.79 11.86 -16.15
CA VAL A 33 -18.02 10.95 -15.30
C VAL A 33 -18.46 9.51 -15.50
N LYS A 34 -17.49 8.60 -15.41
CA LYS A 34 -17.76 7.16 -15.33
C LYS A 34 -16.95 6.58 -14.18
N THR A 35 -17.59 5.71 -13.40
CA THR A 35 -16.94 5.06 -12.26
C THR A 35 -16.63 3.62 -12.62
N TYR A 36 -15.37 3.26 -12.46
CA TYR A 36 -14.84 1.92 -12.66
C TYR A 36 -14.43 1.33 -11.32
N LYS A 37 -14.41 0.00 -11.28
CA LYS A 37 -13.87 -0.75 -10.16
C LYS A 37 -12.61 -1.48 -10.65
N VAL A 38 -11.45 -0.98 -10.25
CA VAL A 38 -10.16 -1.61 -10.55
C VAL A 38 -9.76 -2.38 -9.30
N MET A 39 -9.90 -3.71 -9.38
CA MET A 39 -9.79 -4.62 -8.23
C MET A 39 -10.79 -4.25 -7.10
N GLU A 40 -10.29 -3.80 -5.95
CA GLU A 40 -11.09 -3.34 -4.81
C GLU A 40 -11.19 -1.81 -4.72
N HIS A 41 -10.53 -1.08 -5.64
CA HIS A 41 -10.44 0.37 -5.61
C HIS A 41 -11.45 1.02 -6.56
N LYS A 42 -12.09 2.08 -6.06
CA LYS A 42 -12.96 2.93 -6.87
C LYS A 42 -12.11 3.88 -7.69
N CYS A 43 -12.34 3.89 -9.01
CA CYS A 43 -11.70 4.79 -9.95
C CYS A 43 -12.78 5.62 -10.65
N THR A 44 -12.66 6.94 -10.67
CA THR A 44 -13.61 7.83 -11.34
C THR A 44 -12.88 8.58 -12.43
N VAL A 45 -13.34 8.43 -13.67
CA VAL A 45 -12.80 9.15 -14.83
C VAL A 45 -13.71 10.34 -15.12
N THR A 46 -13.11 11.49 -15.39
CA THR A 46 -13.83 12.70 -15.79
C THR A 46 -13.40 13.16 -17.16
N VAL A 47 -14.37 13.33 -18.06
CA VAL A 47 -14.18 13.88 -19.40
C VAL A 47 -15.01 15.13 -19.60
N SER A 48 -14.68 15.91 -20.61
CA SER A 48 -15.50 17.03 -21.07
C SER A 48 -15.62 17.07 -22.58
N VAL A 49 -16.73 17.60 -23.07
CA VAL A 49 -16.98 17.83 -24.50
C VAL A 49 -17.40 19.29 -24.68
N ASN A 50 -16.84 19.95 -25.71
CA ASN A 50 -17.14 21.34 -26.03
C ASN A 50 -17.88 21.44 -27.37
N PRO A 51 -18.99 22.20 -27.50
CA PRO A 51 -19.72 22.34 -28.75
C PRO A 51 -18.98 23.15 -29.82
N ARG A 52 -18.00 23.99 -29.44
CA ARG A 52 -17.20 24.78 -30.39
C ARG A 52 -16.09 23.96 -31.06
N ASP A 53 -15.56 22.97 -30.34
CA ASP A 53 -14.60 21.96 -30.79
C ASP A 53 -15.03 20.57 -30.25
N PRO A 54 -15.93 19.85 -30.97
CA PRO A 54 -16.54 18.62 -30.50
C PRO A 54 -15.55 17.47 -30.51
N LYS A 55 -14.81 17.36 -29.42
CA LYS A 55 -13.88 16.27 -29.07
C LYS A 55 -14.02 15.93 -27.60
N ILE A 56 -13.59 14.73 -27.23
CA ILE A 56 -13.64 14.27 -25.84
C ILE A 56 -12.32 14.62 -25.18
N SER A 57 -12.32 15.57 -24.24
CA SER A 57 -11.15 15.88 -23.42
C SER A 57 -11.19 14.98 -22.19
N LEU A 58 -10.24 14.04 -22.08
CA LEU A 58 -9.97 13.37 -20.82
C LEU A 58 -9.33 14.41 -19.90
N ASN A 59 -9.93 14.72 -18.75
CA ASN A 59 -9.47 15.80 -17.87
C ASN A 59 -8.67 15.25 -16.69
N TYR A 60 -9.27 14.30 -15.98
CA TYR A 60 -8.61 13.64 -14.88
C TYR A 60 -9.20 12.28 -14.56
N ILE A 61 -8.34 11.42 -14.05
CA ILE A 61 -8.71 10.14 -13.47
C ILE A 61 -8.44 10.25 -11.97
N THR A 62 -9.39 9.82 -11.14
CA THR A 62 -9.25 9.82 -9.68
C THR A 62 -9.32 8.40 -9.18
N ILE A 63 -8.30 7.96 -8.45
CA ILE A 63 -8.29 6.68 -7.75
C ILE A 63 -8.37 6.97 -6.27
N THR A 64 -9.26 6.26 -5.56
CA THR A 64 -9.32 6.30 -4.10
C THR A 64 -8.61 5.05 -3.54
N PRO A 65 -7.27 5.07 -3.37
CA PRO A 65 -6.55 3.94 -2.81
C PRO A 65 -6.90 3.69 -1.35
N SER A 66 -6.76 2.44 -0.91
CA SER A 66 -7.00 2.02 0.48
C SER A 66 -5.93 2.51 1.47
N SER A 67 -4.78 3.00 0.99
CA SER A 67 -3.68 3.45 1.84
C SER A 67 -2.80 4.52 1.19
N ILE A 68 -2.07 5.27 2.04
CA ILE A 68 -1.10 6.29 1.60
C ILE A 68 0.12 5.68 0.91
N LYS A 69 0.49 4.43 1.21
CA LYS A 69 1.60 3.73 0.54
C LYS A 69 1.24 3.51 -0.93
N LEU A 70 0.06 2.94 -1.18
CA LEU A 70 -0.43 2.73 -2.53
C LEU A 70 -0.61 4.07 -3.28
N ALA A 71 -1.11 5.10 -2.60
CA ALA A 71 -1.23 6.43 -3.20
C ALA A 71 0.12 7.00 -3.67
N LYS A 72 1.18 6.81 -2.89
CA LYS A 72 2.54 7.21 -3.25
C LYS A 72 3.11 6.39 -4.39
N ALA A 73 2.95 5.07 -4.36
CA ALA A 73 3.42 4.18 -5.42
C ALA A 73 2.76 4.51 -6.77
N ILE A 74 1.44 4.74 -6.77
CA ILE A 74 0.72 5.21 -7.95
C ILE A 74 1.27 6.58 -8.39
N LYS A 75 1.50 7.54 -7.48
CA LYS A 75 2.09 8.84 -7.86
C LYS A 75 3.50 8.70 -8.45
N GLU A 76 4.31 7.75 -8.00
CA GLU A 76 5.65 7.50 -8.56
C GLU A 76 5.58 6.98 -10.00
N VAL A 77 4.65 6.07 -10.31
CA VAL A 77 4.46 5.54 -11.68
C VAL A 77 4.10 6.65 -12.66
N PHE A 78 3.18 7.53 -12.25
CA PHE A 78 2.65 8.59 -13.11
C PHE A 78 3.39 9.93 -12.94
N GLY A 79 4.42 9.97 -12.09
CA GLY A 79 5.32 11.10 -11.88
C GLY A 79 4.62 12.42 -11.61
N GLU A 80 4.99 13.43 -12.39
CA GLU A 80 4.49 14.81 -12.27
C GLU A 80 3.02 14.95 -12.69
N TYR A 81 2.48 13.98 -13.43
CA TYR A 81 1.09 13.99 -13.91
C TYR A 81 0.09 13.51 -12.85
N ALA A 82 0.56 12.96 -11.73
CA ALA A 82 -0.29 12.54 -10.62
C ALA A 82 -0.13 13.45 -9.41
N SER A 83 -1.22 13.74 -8.70
CA SER A 83 -1.23 14.44 -7.41
C SER A 83 -1.96 13.63 -6.35
N VAL A 84 -1.44 13.64 -5.12
CA VAL A 84 -2.08 12.95 -3.99
C VAL A 84 -2.80 13.99 -3.13
N GLY A 85 -4.12 13.92 -3.11
CA GLY A 85 -4.98 14.69 -2.22
C GLY A 85 -5.32 13.87 -0.97
N ARG A 86 -5.28 14.52 0.20
CA ARG A 86 -5.74 13.91 1.46
C ARG A 86 -6.97 14.66 1.96
N HIS A 87 -8.07 13.94 2.12
CA HIS A 87 -9.28 14.40 2.78
C HIS A 87 -9.41 13.72 4.15
N GLU A 88 -10.28 14.22 5.03
CA GLU A 88 -10.40 13.74 6.42
C GLU A 88 -10.59 12.21 6.55
N LYS A 89 -11.25 11.58 5.58
CA LYS A 89 -11.58 10.14 5.60
C LYS A 89 -11.07 9.34 4.40
N ARG A 90 -10.37 9.96 3.45
CA ARG A 90 -9.89 9.28 2.24
C ARG A 90 -8.65 9.92 1.63
N ILE A 91 -7.96 9.15 0.82
CA ILE A 91 -6.82 9.60 0.02
C ILE A 91 -7.25 9.43 -1.43
N ASP A 92 -7.03 10.46 -2.24
CA ASP A 92 -7.33 10.44 -3.66
C ASP A 92 -6.01 10.67 -4.43
N VAL A 93 -5.77 9.86 -5.45
CA VAL A 93 -4.71 10.11 -6.44
C VAL A 93 -5.40 10.61 -7.69
N VAL A 94 -5.09 11.82 -8.10
CA VAL A 94 -5.66 12.47 -9.28
C VAL A 94 -4.60 12.54 -10.36
N PHE A 95 -4.89 11.97 -11.52
CA PHE A 95 -4.07 12.09 -12.72
C PHE A 95 -4.60 13.26 -13.54
N LEU A 96 -3.73 14.22 -13.86
CA LEU A 96 -4.01 15.23 -14.85
C LEU A 96 -3.61 14.67 -16.20
N VAL A 97 -4.62 14.27 -16.95
CA VAL A 97 -4.46 13.83 -18.32
C VAL A 97 -5.02 14.97 -19.15
N LYS A 98 -4.22 15.60 -20.00
CA LYS A 98 -4.72 16.61 -20.96
C LYS A 98 -4.67 16.00 -22.35
N GLU A 99 -5.43 14.92 -22.52
CA GLU A 99 -5.50 14.17 -23.76
C GLU A 99 -6.88 14.40 -24.40
N VAL A 100 -6.91 14.42 -25.74
CA VAL A 100 -8.12 14.72 -26.51
C VAL A 100 -8.36 13.60 -27.50
N TYR A 101 -9.58 13.08 -27.49
CA TYR A 101 -10.00 11.90 -28.23
C TYR A 101 -11.09 12.25 -29.24
N SER A 102 -11.08 11.53 -30.36
CA SER A 102 -12.04 11.75 -31.45
C SER A 102 -13.31 10.92 -31.30
N ASP A 103 -13.23 9.81 -30.59
CA ASP A 103 -14.32 8.88 -30.31
C ASP A 103 -14.15 8.17 -28.96
N VAL A 104 -15.21 7.46 -28.55
CA VAL A 104 -15.28 6.82 -27.22
C VAL A 104 -14.43 5.56 -27.14
N ALA A 105 -14.19 4.85 -28.26
CA ALA A 105 -13.42 3.61 -28.24
C ALA A 105 -11.94 3.88 -27.97
N GLU A 106 -11.37 4.89 -28.64
CA GLU A 106 -9.99 5.35 -28.42
C GLU A 106 -9.78 5.81 -26.96
N LEU A 107 -10.77 6.53 -26.41
CA LEU A 107 -10.78 6.95 -25.00
C LEU A 107 -10.79 5.74 -24.04
N GLU A 108 -11.64 4.75 -24.29
CA GLU A 108 -11.76 3.59 -23.40
C GLU A 108 -10.53 2.67 -23.46
N GLU A 109 -9.91 2.50 -24.63
CA GLU A 109 -8.63 1.79 -24.77
C GLU A 109 -7.55 2.45 -23.91
N ARG A 110 -7.42 3.79 -23.99
CA ARG A 110 -6.49 4.54 -23.14
C ARG A 110 -6.77 4.35 -21.64
N ILE A 111 -8.04 4.43 -21.24
CA ILE A 111 -8.43 4.26 -19.83
C ILE A 111 -8.01 2.87 -19.34
N GLU A 112 -8.15 1.84 -20.17
CA GLU A 112 -7.75 0.48 -19.82
C GLU A 112 -6.23 0.33 -19.69
N GLU A 113 -5.43 0.94 -20.57
CA GLU A 113 -3.96 0.98 -20.42
C GLU A 113 -3.53 1.60 -19.08
N VAL A 114 -4.15 2.72 -18.71
CA VAL A 114 -3.90 3.39 -17.42
C VAL A 114 -4.27 2.46 -16.27
N PHE A 115 -5.39 1.75 -16.38
CA PHE A 115 -5.82 0.80 -15.35
C PHE A 115 -4.94 -0.44 -15.27
N GLU A 116 -4.39 -0.93 -16.37
CA GLU A 116 -3.41 -2.02 -16.34
C GLU A 116 -2.14 -1.61 -15.59
N ALA A 117 -1.57 -0.44 -15.89
CA ALA A 117 -0.43 0.08 -15.13
C ALA A 117 -0.74 0.20 -13.62
N VAL A 118 -1.95 0.61 -13.26
CA VAL A 118 -2.42 0.64 -11.87
C VAL A 118 -2.55 -0.77 -11.30
N ARG A 119 -3.09 -1.74 -12.04
CA ARG A 119 -3.24 -3.14 -11.59
C ARG A 119 -1.89 -3.78 -11.33
N GLU A 120 -0.92 -3.57 -12.22
CA GLU A 120 0.46 -4.02 -12.04
C GLU A 120 1.07 -3.46 -10.76
N GLU A 121 0.88 -2.16 -10.50
CA GLU A 121 1.43 -1.51 -9.30
C GLU A 121 0.74 -1.94 -8.00
N VAL A 122 -0.59 -2.07 -8.03
CA VAL A 122 -1.38 -2.62 -6.91
C VAL A 122 -0.93 -4.04 -6.61
N ASN A 123 -0.73 -4.87 -7.64
CA ASN A 123 -0.24 -6.24 -7.49
C ASN A 123 1.19 -6.26 -6.95
N ARG A 124 2.10 -5.43 -7.45
CA ARG A 124 3.47 -5.29 -6.93
C ARG A 124 3.48 -4.91 -5.44
N THR A 125 2.73 -3.87 -5.07
CA THR A 125 2.59 -3.41 -3.68
C THR A 125 1.95 -4.48 -2.79
N ARG A 126 1.03 -5.29 -3.33
CA ARG A 126 0.37 -6.39 -2.61
C ARG A 126 1.28 -7.62 -2.46
N ILE A 127 2.14 -7.90 -3.44
CA ILE A 127 3.14 -8.97 -3.41
C ILE A 127 4.21 -8.67 -2.35
N GLU A 128 4.71 -7.43 -2.25
CA GLU A 128 5.63 -7.01 -1.19
C GLU A 128 5.08 -7.29 0.23
N VAL A 129 3.75 -7.18 0.40
CA VAL A 129 3.07 -7.42 1.68
C VAL A 129 2.78 -8.90 1.94
N ARG A 130 2.64 -9.72 0.89
CA ARG A 130 2.45 -11.18 1.00
C ARG A 130 3.77 -11.93 1.22
N ASP A 131 4.85 -11.51 0.57
CA ASP A 131 6.18 -12.11 0.75
C ASP A 131 6.74 -11.85 2.16
N TYR A 132 6.37 -10.72 2.76
CA TYR A 132 6.71 -10.38 4.15
C TYR A 132 6.23 -11.44 5.15
N ALA A 133 4.95 -11.78 5.11
CA ALA A 133 4.37 -12.77 6.01
C ALA A 133 4.84 -14.19 5.67
N ALA A 134 4.95 -14.51 4.37
CA ALA A 134 5.40 -15.83 3.93
C ALA A 134 6.85 -16.13 4.36
N ASN A 135 7.76 -15.15 4.26
CA ASN A 135 9.16 -15.34 4.68
C ASN A 135 9.28 -15.52 6.19
N LEU A 136 8.57 -14.72 6.99
CA LEU A 136 8.57 -14.90 8.44
C LEU A 136 7.88 -16.21 8.87
N MET A 137 6.85 -16.67 8.15
CA MET A 137 6.24 -17.99 8.37
C MET A 137 7.22 -19.13 8.07
N LYS A 138 8.04 -19.04 7.01
CA LYS A 138 9.13 -20.00 6.74
C LYS A 138 10.14 -20.03 7.89
N GLU A 139 10.39 -18.89 8.52
CA GLU A 139 11.22 -18.76 9.72
C GLU A 139 10.50 -19.20 11.01
N GLY A 140 9.29 -19.75 10.94
CA GLY A 140 8.54 -20.28 12.08
C GLY A 140 7.85 -19.22 12.95
N TYR A 141 7.65 -18.00 12.44
CA TYR A 141 6.78 -17.02 13.08
C TYR A 141 5.32 -17.27 12.71
N LEU A 142 4.45 -17.30 13.71
CA LEU A 142 3.01 -17.17 13.52
C LEU A 142 2.69 -15.70 13.28
N ILE A 143 1.98 -15.40 12.20
CA ILE A 143 1.63 -14.03 11.83
C ILE A 143 0.13 -13.92 11.67
N SER A 144 -0.44 -12.89 12.30
CA SER A 144 -1.79 -12.44 12.04
C SER A 144 -1.79 -10.97 11.64
N LYS A 145 -2.76 -10.59 10.80
CA LYS A 145 -3.01 -9.20 10.44
C LYS A 145 -4.23 -8.72 11.23
N GLU A 146 -4.09 -7.58 11.90
CA GLU A 146 -5.18 -6.87 12.57
C GLU A 146 -5.15 -5.42 12.08
N ASP A 147 -6.20 -4.96 11.42
CA ASP A 147 -6.29 -3.60 10.86
C ASP A 147 -5.04 -3.20 10.04
N ASP A 148 -4.27 -2.23 10.55
CA ASP A 148 -3.09 -1.62 9.93
C ASP A 148 -1.75 -2.20 10.45
N LYS A 149 -1.80 -3.28 11.22
CA LYS A 149 -0.63 -3.89 11.87
C LYS A 149 -0.52 -5.40 11.66
N TYR A 150 0.71 -5.88 11.71
CA TYR A 150 1.01 -7.31 11.79
C TYR A 150 1.41 -7.66 13.21
N LYS A 151 0.76 -8.67 13.78
CA LYS A 151 1.22 -9.31 15.00
C LYS A 151 2.04 -10.54 14.65
N LEU A 152 3.16 -10.70 15.33
CA LEU A 152 4.04 -11.85 15.19
C LEU A 152 4.20 -12.54 16.55
N LEU A 153 4.25 -13.87 16.51
CA LEU A 153 4.53 -14.72 17.66
C LEU A 153 5.49 -15.82 17.23
N LYS A 154 6.57 -16.01 17.98
CA LYS A 154 7.46 -17.16 17.83
C LYS A 154 7.83 -17.68 19.21
N ILE A 155 7.80 -19.00 19.37
CA ILE A 155 8.29 -19.67 20.56
C ILE A 155 9.52 -20.46 20.14
N VAL A 156 10.64 -20.23 20.82
CA VAL A 156 11.90 -20.93 20.61
C VAL A 156 12.24 -21.67 21.89
N VAL A 157 12.43 -22.98 21.77
CA VAL A 157 12.91 -23.82 22.87
C VAL A 157 14.35 -24.19 22.58
N THR A 158 15.24 -23.89 23.53
CA THR A 158 16.65 -24.27 23.51
C THR A 158 16.92 -25.26 24.63
N SER A 159 18.12 -25.85 24.67
CA SER A 159 18.50 -26.77 25.75
C SER A 159 18.48 -26.14 27.15
N SER A 160 18.56 -24.81 27.24
CA SER A 160 18.64 -24.06 28.52
C SER A 160 17.49 -23.08 28.75
N ALA A 161 16.65 -22.80 27.76
CA ALA A 161 15.67 -21.72 27.86
C ALA A 161 14.44 -21.93 26.97
N THR A 162 13.29 -21.43 27.43
CA THR A 162 12.10 -21.20 26.59
C THR A 162 11.95 -19.71 26.35
N ILE A 163 11.92 -19.31 25.08
CA ILE A 163 11.90 -17.92 24.65
C ILE A 163 10.62 -17.67 23.86
N LYS A 164 9.80 -16.73 24.32
CA LYS A 164 8.63 -16.24 23.61
C LYS A 164 8.94 -14.87 23.04
N ILE A 165 8.85 -14.73 21.73
CA ILE A 165 9.01 -13.48 20.99
C ILE A 165 7.63 -13.09 20.48
N GLU A 166 7.08 -12.02 21.03
CA GLU A 166 5.93 -11.33 20.48
C GLU A 166 6.41 -10.05 19.81
N GLY A 167 5.69 -9.64 18.77
CA GLY A 167 5.98 -8.38 18.13
C GLY A 167 4.83 -7.82 17.35
N GLU A 168 4.98 -6.55 17.01
CA GLU A 168 4.00 -5.79 16.28
C GLU A 168 4.72 -4.93 15.25
N ILE A 169 4.31 -5.05 13.99
CA ILE A 169 4.82 -4.20 12.93
C ILE A 169 3.74 -3.20 12.57
N ARG A 170 4.06 -1.92 12.76
CA ARG A 170 3.23 -0.79 12.31
C ARG A 170 4.04 0.01 11.31
N LYS A 171 3.66 -0.04 10.04
CA LYS A 171 4.43 0.59 8.94
C LYS A 171 5.89 0.08 8.99
N ASN A 172 6.86 0.97 9.24
CA ASN A 172 8.29 0.64 9.31
C ASN A 172 8.82 0.58 10.75
N ILE A 173 7.94 0.43 11.73
CA ILE A 173 8.31 0.32 13.14
C ILE A 173 8.05 -1.12 13.58
N LEU A 174 9.07 -1.74 14.17
CA LEU A 174 8.95 -3.05 14.81
C LEU A 174 8.98 -2.86 16.33
N PHE A 175 7.92 -3.27 16.99
CA PHE A 175 7.85 -3.45 18.43
C PHE A 175 8.12 -4.91 18.77
N LEU A 176 8.95 -5.16 19.77
CA LEU A 176 9.26 -6.51 20.25
C LEU A 176 9.07 -6.61 21.76
N GLU A 177 8.43 -7.69 22.16
CA GLU A 177 8.32 -8.16 23.53
C GLU A 177 8.90 -9.57 23.61
N VAL A 178 9.99 -9.71 24.37
CA VAL A 178 10.70 -10.97 24.50
C VAL A 178 10.68 -11.44 25.93
N PHE A 179 10.14 -12.63 26.16
CA PHE A 179 10.12 -13.32 27.45
C PHE A 179 11.08 -14.50 27.39
N VAL A 180 11.97 -14.61 28.36
CA VAL A 180 12.96 -15.68 28.46
C VAL A 180 12.80 -16.39 29.80
N MET A 181 12.43 -17.66 29.76
CA MET A 181 12.32 -18.53 30.94
C MET A 181 13.56 -19.41 31.06
N ASN A 182 14.13 -19.48 32.27
CA ASN A 182 15.28 -20.31 32.65
C ASN A 182 16.60 -20.10 31.89
N GLY A 183 16.74 -19.04 31.08
CA GLY A 183 17.93 -18.78 30.26
C GLY A 183 18.54 -17.39 30.42
N GLU A 184 19.38 -17.18 31.44
CA GLU A 184 20.04 -15.88 31.62
C GLU A 184 21.04 -15.59 30.49
N ARG A 185 21.70 -16.62 29.95
CA ARG A 185 22.63 -16.49 28.82
C ARG A 185 21.91 -16.05 27.55
N GLU A 186 20.79 -16.68 27.23
CA GLU A 186 19.95 -16.35 26.07
C GLU A 186 19.39 -14.94 26.20
N TYR A 187 18.96 -14.57 27.41
CA TYR A 187 18.53 -13.19 27.70
C TYR A 187 19.63 -12.16 27.39
N ARG A 188 20.88 -12.41 27.82
CA ARG A 188 22.00 -11.49 27.53
C ARG A 188 22.27 -11.38 26.03
N LYS A 189 22.27 -12.49 25.30
CA LYS A 189 22.43 -12.50 23.83
C LYS A 189 21.35 -11.69 23.12
N ILE A 190 20.09 -11.89 23.49
CA ILE A 190 18.96 -11.16 22.90
C ILE A 190 19.11 -9.66 23.18
N ARG A 191 19.45 -9.29 24.42
CA ARG A 191 19.68 -7.89 24.77
C ARG A 191 20.80 -7.27 23.94
N GLU A 192 21.93 -7.95 23.81
CA GLU A 192 23.05 -7.49 22.99
C GLU A 192 22.67 -7.35 21.52
N PHE A 193 21.91 -8.31 20.98
CA PHE A 193 21.39 -8.26 19.62
C PHE A 193 20.51 -7.01 19.41
N LEU A 194 19.56 -6.77 20.31
CA LEU A 194 18.65 -5.63 20.22
C LEU A 194 19.43 -4.31 20.24
N LEU A 195 20.39 -4.17 21.15
CA LEU A 195 21.23 -2.96 21.23
C LEU A 195 22.08 -2.75 19.98
N LYS A 196 22.69 -3.81 19.43
CA LYS A 196 23.49 -3.75 18.20
C LYS A 196 22.67 -3.37 16.97
N ASN A 197 21.39 -3.72 16.95
CA ASN A 197 20.47 -3.43 15.85
C ASN A 197 19.60 -2.18 16.12
N ASN A 198 20.11 -1.24 16.92
CA ASN A 198 19.49 0.07 17.18
C ASN A 198 18.07 0.01 17.79
N PHE A 199 17.74 -1.04 18.54
CA PHE A 199 16.49 -1.06 19.30
C PHE A 199 16.60 -0.18 20.55
N SER A 200 15.58 0.65 20.73
CA SER A 200 15.34 1.36 21.98
C SER A 200 14.64 0.45 22.98
N LEU A 201 15.22 0.29 24.17
CA LEU A 201 14.64 -0.52 25.25
C LEU A 201 13.62 0.30 26.04
N LEU A 202 12.36 -0.16 26.08
CA LEU A 202 11.24 0.50 26.78
C LEU A 202 11.07 -0.01 28.22
N LYS A 203 11.22 -1.33 28.41
CA LYS A 203 11.03 -1.96 29.72
C LYS A 203 11.92 -3.20 29.82
N LYS A 204 12.46 -3.41 31.01
CA LYS A 204 13.23 -4.60 31.37
C LYS A 204 12.75 -5.10 32.73
N LEU A 205 12.51 -6.40 32.84
CA LEU A 205 12.30 -7.06 34.12
C LEU A 205 13.22 -8.29 34.20
N GLN A 206 13.81 -8.51 35.37
CA GLN A 206 14.62 -9.69 35.66
C GLN A 206 14.20 -10.22 37.02
N HIS A 207 13.68 -11.44 37.03
CA HIS A 207 13.35 -12.19 38.23
C HIS A 207 14.02 -13.57 38.14
N LYS A 208 14.28 -14.25 39.27
CA LYS A 208 14.88 -15.60 39.25
C LYS A 208 14.09 -16.52 38.31
N GLY A 209 14.75 -16.99 37.26
CA GLY A 209 14.17 -17.89 36.25
C GLY A 209 13.31 -17.24 35.16
N ALA A 210 13.06 -15.93 35.19
CA ALA A 210 12.22 -15.25 34.20
C ALA A 210 12.74 -13.84 33.88
N HIS A 211 12.98 -13.58 32.59
CA HIS A 211 13.44 -12.29 32.10
C HIS A 211 12.53 -11.75 31.00
N TYR A 212 12.40 -10.44 30.92
CA TYR A 212 11.55 -9.77 29.95
C TYR A 212 12.22 -8.51 29.39
N ILE A 213 12.06 -8.29 28.08
CA ILE A 213 12.47 -7.09 27.36
C ILE A 213 11.31 -6.60 26.50
N LYS A 214 10.97 -5.33 26.62
CA LYS A 214 10.14 -4.60 25.65
C LYS A 214 11.00 -3.58 24.93
N SER A 215 10.91 -3.53 23.61
CA SER A 215 11.75 -2.67 22.78
C SER A 215 11.05 -2.28 21.47
N TYR A 216 11.61 -1.29 20.77
CA TYR A 216 11.18 -0.92 19.43
C TYR A 216 12.35 -0.41 18.59
N ALA A 217 12.24 -0.50 17.27
CA ALA A 217 13.19 0.05 16.31
C ALA A 217 12.47 0.59 15.07
N PHE A 218 13.10 1.58 14.42
CA PHE A 218 12.67 2.14 13.14
C PHE A 218 13.51 1.56 12.01
N PHE A 219 12.87 1.21 10.91
CA PHE A 219 13.51 0.66 9.73
C PHE A 219 13.24 1.52 8.50
N THR A 220 14.14 1.44 7.52
CA THR A 220 13.98 2.13 6.23
C THR A 220 13.00 1.39 5.32
N SER A 221 12.90 0.06 5.44
CA SER A 221 11.99 -0.77 4.65
C SER A 221 11.54 -2.04 5.41
N PRO A 222 10.45 -2.69 4.96
CA PRO A 222 10.00 -3.97 5.52
C PRO A 222 11.01 -5.12 5.40
N GLU A 223 11.82 -5.17 4.34
CA GLU A 223 12.84 -6.23 4.19
C GLU A 223 13.85 -6.21 5.34
N ASN A 224 14.24 -5.01 5.78
CA ASN A 224 15.15 -4.85 6.92
C ASN A 224 14.51 -5.34 8.23
N ILE A 225 13.19 -5.25 8.36
CA ILE A 225 12.46 -5.83 9.50
C ILE A 225 12.55 -7.36 9.47
N ILE A 226 12.28 -7.97 8.30
CA ILE A 226 12.36 -9.43 8.14
C ILE A 226 13.77 -9.92 8.45
N ASN A 227 14.78 -9.32 7.81
CA ASN A 227 16.17 -9.70 8.00
C ASN A 227 16.58 -9.60 9.47
N THR A 228 16.14 -8.55 10.17
CA THR A 228 16.40 -8.39 11.61
C THR A 228 15.74 -9.49 12.45
N LEU A 229 14.51 -9.87 12.13
CA LEU A 229 13.80 -10.96 12.83
C LEU A 229 14.44 -12.34 12.55
N VAL A 230 14.86 -12.60 11.31
CA VAL A 230 15.60 -13.81 10.93
C VAL A 230 16.92 -13.89 11.72
N LEU A 231 17.69 -12.80 11.71
CA LEU A 231 18.97 -12.72 12.43
C LEU A 231 18.78 -12.87 13.95
N LEU A 232 17.71 -12.33 14.52
CA LEU A 232 17.36 -12.56 15.92
C LEU A 232 17.12 -14.05 16.19
N GLY A 233 16.35 -14.72 15.32
CA GLY A 233 16.10 -16.16 15.40
C GLY A 233 17.39 -16.99 15.33
N LYS A 234 18.26 -16.72 14.35
CA LYS A 234 19.57 -17.36 14.20
C LYS A 234 20.47 -17.13 15.41
N SER A 235 20.53 -15.89 15.91
CA SER A 235 21.32 -15.51 17.09
C SER A 235 20.88 -16.27 18.36
N ILE A 236 19.58 -16.56 18.49
CA ILE A 236 19.04 -17.34 19.62
C ILE A 236 19.40 -18.81 19.47
N LEU A 237 19.23 -19.38 18.26
CA LEU A 237 19.50 -20.79 17.97
C LEU A 237 21.00 -21.12 17.87
N GLY A 238 21.87 -20.12 17.82
CA GLY A 238 23.32 -20.31 17.68
C GLY A 238 23.74 -20.76 16.28
N GLN A 239 22.87 -20.59 15.28
CA GLN A 239 23.19 -20.83 13.88
C GLN A 239 23.97 -19.63 13.33
N LYS A 240 25.14 -19.86 12.75
CA LYS A 240 25.87 -18.84 11.98
C LYS A 240 25.40 -18.88 10.53
N ASP A 241 25.42 -17.72 9.87
CA ASP A 241 25.25 -17.59 8.42
C ASP A 241 26.31 -18.40 7.66
#